data_AF-A0A1S4E8Y7-F1
#
_entry.id   AF-A0A1S4E8Y7-F1
#
_cell.length_a   1.000
_cell.length_b   1.000
_cell.length_c   1.000
_cell.angle_alpha   90.00
_cell.angle_beta   90.00
_cell.angle_gamma   90.00
#
_symmetry.space_group_name_H-M   'P 1'
#
loop_
_entity.id
_entity.type
_entity.pdbx_description
1 polymer ?
#
loop_
_entity_poly.entity_id
_entity_poly.type
_entity_poly.pdbx_seq_one_letter_code
_entity_poly.pdbx_strand_id
1 'polypeptide(L)'
;MSAVSMVKLLSGGDGFRFMSEHQQEFDVIITDSSDPVGYPGLSARQDCTDFMSGPVKNMCGLVVGGADVIITDSSDPVVWYSLDCVGNTLQHCASVFPRVAYGATCVPTYPSGQIGFVLGSLNKDTNFEKPVRIFSEAELEQMKLRYYSKEVHTSAFQLPLFARNALKKFSS
;
A
#
# COMPACT_ATOMS: atom_id res chain seq x y z
N MET A 1 -6.20 35.89 7.80
CA MET A 1 -6.95 34.74 7.23
C MET A 1 -6.85 33.61 8.23
N SER A 2 -7.98 33.09 8.71
CA SER A 2 -8.00 31.96 9.63
C SER A 2 -7.42 30.72 8.92
N ALA A 3 -6.48 30.02 9.55
CA ALA A 3 -5.95 28.78 8.99
C ALA A 3 -7.04 27.72 9.07
N VAL A 4 -7.54 27.26 7.92
CA VAL A 4 -8.44 26.11 7.86
C VAL A 4 -7.59 24.87 8.16
N SER A 5 -7.96 24.10 9.18
CA SER A 5 -7.33 22.80 9.43
C SER A 5 -7.64 21.87 8.26
N MET A 6 -6.59 21.34 7.63
CA MET A 6 -6.70 20.31 6.58
C MET A 6 -6.93 18.91 7.13
N VAL A 7 -6.90 18.75 8.47
CA VAL A 7 -7.01 17.46 9.15
C VAL A 7 -8.32 17.38 9.93
N LYS A 8 -9.08 16.32 9.66
CA LYS A 8 -10.22 15.88 10.47
C LYS A 8 -9.89 14.52 11.08
N LEU A 9 -9.67 14.48 12.40
CA LEU A 9 -9.45 13.25 13.13
C LEU A 9 -10.79 12.59 13.47
N LEU A 10 -10.90 11.29 13.23
CA LEU A 10 -11.99 10.44 13.68
C LEU A 10 -11.39 9.44 14.68
N SER A 11 -11.92 9.38 15.91
CA SER A 11 -11.42 8.50 16.96
C SER A 11 -12.45 7.43 17.35
N GLY A 12 -11.97 6.25 17.72
CA GLY A 12 -12.81 5.15 18.23
C GLY A 12 -13.69 4.46 17.19
N GLY A 13 -13.34 4.52 15.89
CA GLY A 13 -14.09 3.90 14.79
C GLY A 13 -13.33 2.78 14.07
N ASP A 14 -14.09 1.90 13.41
CA ASP A 14 -13.57 0.86 12.51
C ASP A 14 -13.38 1.43 11.09
N GLY A 15 -12.16 1.39 10.57
CA GLY A 15 -11.82 1.87 9.23
C GLY A 15 -12.59 1.16 8.11
N PHE A 16 -12.89 -0.13 8.25
CA PHE A 16 -13.68 -0.86 7.24
C PHE A 16 -15.12 -0.34 7.17
N ARG A 17 -15.71 -0.09 8.33
CA ARG A 17 -17.04 0.52 8.40
C ARG A 17 -17.03 1.94 7.86
N PHE A 18 -16.00 2.73 8.16
CA PHE A 18 -15.87 4.07 7.61
C PHE A 18 -15.82 4.05 6.07
N MET A 19 -15.02 3.15 5.48
CA MET A 19 -14.96 3.02 4.02
C MET A 19 -16.28 2.56 3.40
N SER A 20 -17.08 1.72 4.09
CA SER A 20 -18.37 1.30 3.54
C SER A 20 -19.44 2.39 3.56
N GLU A 21 -19.35 3.33 4.50
CA GLU A 21 -20.25 4.47 4.63
C GLU A 21 -19.82 5.67 3.76
N HIS A 22 -18.55 5.72 3.32
CA HIS A 22 -17.96 6.84 2.56
C HIS A 22 -17.44 6.40 1.19
N GLN A 23 -18.25 6.61 0.15
CA GLN A 23 -17.98 6.20 -1.22
C GLN A 23 -17.66 7.42 -2.10
N GLN A 24 -16.62 7.33 -2.95
CA GLN A 24 -16.24 8.41 -3.89
C GLN A 24 -15.83 9.74 -3.24
N GLU A 25 -15.39 9.73 -1.98
CA GLU A 25 -15.05 10.97 -1.25
C GLU A 25 -13.55 11.30 -1.25
N PHE A 26 -12.69 10.37 -1.67
CA PHE A 26 -11.24 10.50 -1.54
C PHE A 26 -10.55 10.28 -2.89
N ASP A 27 -9.58 11.14 -3.22
CA ASP A 27 -8.70 10.92 -4.37
C ASP A 27 -7.64 9.86 -4.08
N VAL A 28 -7.16 9.81 -2.83
CA VAL A 28 -6.12 8.89 -2.35
C VAL A 28 -6.52 8.29 -1.01
N ILE A 29 -6.41 6.96 -0.91
CA ILE A 29 -6.58 6.22 0.35
C ILE A 29 -5.22 5.61 0.72
N ILE A 30 -4.78 5.82 1.97
CA ILE A 30 -3.59 5.20 2.56
C ILE A 30 -4.03 4.39 3.77
N THR A 31 -3.71 3.10 3.80
CA THR A 31 -3.99 2.23 4.95
C THR A 31 -2.71 1.85 5.64
N ASP A 32 -2.37 2.54 6.73
CA ASP A 32 -1.18 2.31 7.57
C ASP A 32 -1.58 1.50 8.82
N SER A 33 -1.69 0.18 8.67
CA SER A 33 -2.06 -0.76 9.75
C SER A 33 -0.84 -1.20 10.57
N SER A 34 -1.04 -2.08 11.57
CA SER A 34 0.02 -2.89 12.20
C SER A 34 -0.17 -4.37 11.87
N ASP A 35 0.88 -5.20 12.01
CA ASP A 35 0.78 -6.66 11.93
C ASP A 35 -0.40 -7.17 12.78
N PRO A 36 -1.15 -8.20 12.33
CA PRO A 36 -2.26 -8.76 13.09
C PRO A 36 -1.78 -9.62 14.26
N VAL A 37 -1.13 -9.01 15.23
CA VAL A 37 -0.73 -9.67 16.47
C VAL A 37 -1.88 -9.56 17.47
N GLY A 38 -2.54 -10.68 17.79
CA GLY A 38 -3.50 -10.75 18.91
C GLY A 38 -4.91 -11.25 18.60
N TYR A 39 -5.23 -11.64 17.36
CA TYR A 39 -6.46 -12.39 17.12
C TYR A 39 -6.30 -13.84 17.62
N PRO A 40 -7.17 -14.34 18.53
CA PRO A 40 -7.04 -15.68 19.09
C PRO A 40 -7.15 -16.73 17.97
N GLY A 41 -6.08 -17.50 17.75
CA GLY A 41 -5.98 -18.54 16.72
C GLY A 41 -4.83 -18.36 15.72
N LEU A 42 -4.14 -17.21 15.74
CA LEU A 42 -3.05 -16.92 14.80
C LEU A 42 -1.69 -17.33 15.36
N SER A 43 -1.12 -18.43 14.85
CA SER A 43 0.33 -18.60 14.88
C SER A 43 0.91 -17.67 13.80
N ALA A 44 2.07 -17.05 14.03
CA ALA A 44 2.76 -16.14 13.09
C ALA A 44 3.11 -16.75 11.71
N ARG A 45 2.63 -17.97 11.43
CA ARG A 45 2.85 -18.74 10.20
C ARG A 45 1.57 -19.22 9.52
N GLN A 46 0.39 -19.09 10.14
CA GLN A 46 -0.85 -19.62 9.57
C GLN A 46 -1.63 -18.53 8.82
N ASP A 47 -1.73 -18.75 7.51
CA ASP A 47 -2.79 -18.33 6.60
C ASP A 47 -2.94 -16.83 6.31
N CYS A 48 -1.90 -16.27 5.69
CA CYS A 48 -2.01 -15.03 4.89
C CYS A 48 -3.18 -15.03 3.90
N THR A 49 -3.67 -16.21 3.47
CA THR A 49 -4.81 -16.35 2.57
C THR A 49 -6.13 -15.88 3.17
N ASP A 50 -6.38 -16.10 4.46
CA ASP A 50 -7.70 -15.86 5.06
C ASP A 50 -7.79 -14.47 5.69
N PHE A 51 -6.70 -14.00 6.29
CA PHE A 51 -6.66 -12.70 6.95
C PHE A 51 -6.40 -11.53 5.99
N MET A 52 -5.63 -11.71 4.91
CA MET A 52 -5.43 -10.64 3.92
C MET A 52 -6.59 -10.56 2.94
N SER A 53 -7.23 -11.69 2.62
CA SER A 53 -8.30 -11.70 1.64
C SER A 53 -9.51 -10.92 2.13
N GLY A 54 -9.95 -11.01 3.38
CA GLY A 54 -11.12 -10.28 3.86
C GLY A 54 -10.95 -8.75 3.81
N PRO A 55 -10.09 -8.17 4.67
CA PRO A 55 -9.63 -6.79 4.65
C PRO A 55 -9.29 -6.22 3.27
N VAL A 56 -8.39 -6.85 2.51
CA VAL A 56 -7.96 -6.31 1.20
C VAL A 56 -9.08 -6.45 0.17
N LYS A 57 -9.82 -7.56 0.12
CA LYS A 57 -10.99 -7.68 -0.80
C LYS A 57 -12.10 -6.72 -0.44
N ASN A 58 -12.37 -6.52 0.85
CA ASN A 58 -13.35 -5.56 1.32
C ASN A 58 -12.86 -4.14 1.01
N MET A 59 -11.61 -3.81 1.29
CA MET A 59 -11.01 -2.52 0.94
C MET A 59 -11.07 -2.26 -0.55
N CYS A 60 -10.50 -3.16 -1.36
CA CYS A 60 -10.50 -3.03 -2.81
C CYS A 60 -11.94 -2.98 -3.36
N GLY A 61 -12.85 -3.80 -2.86
CA GLY A 61 -14.26 -3.83 -3.26
C GLY A 61 -15.08 -2.62 -2.81
N LEU A 62 -14.64 -1.91 -1.76
CA LEU A 62 -15.24 -0.67 -1.27
C LEU A 62 -14.70 0.57 -2.00
N VAL A 63 -13.67 0.43 -2.85
CA VAL A 63 -13.22 1.52 -3.73
C VAL A 63 -14.11 1.57 -4.97
N VAL A 64 -15.27 2.20 -4.83
CA VAL A 64 -16.09 2.56 -5.98
C VAL A 64 -15.69 3.96 -6.40
N GLY A 65 -15.07 4.11 -7.57
CA GLY A 65 -14.91 5.38 -8.31
C GLY A 65 -13.61 6.16 -8.08
N GLY A 66 -12.91 6.45 -9.19
CA GLY A 66 -11.92 7.53 -9.38
C GLY A 66 -10.60 7.49 -8.59
N ALA A 67 -10.58 6.91 -7.40
CA ALA A 67 -9.48 7.02 -6.46
C ALA A 67 -8.28 6.11 -6.80
N ASP A 68 -7.08 6.62 -6.52
CA ASP A 68 -5.88 5.80 -6.38
C ASP A 68 -5.81 5.27 -4.94
N VAL A 69 -5.50 4.00 -4.75
CA VAL A 69 -5.42 3.38 -3.43
C VAL A 69 -4.03 2.83 -3.18
N ILE A 70 -3.44 3.30 -2.08
CA ILE A 70 -2.15 2.86 -1.59
C ILE A 70 -2.43 2.01 -0.35
N ILE A 71 -2.30 0.69 -0.49
CA ILE A 71 -2.46 -0.23 0.63
C ILE A 71 -1.06 -0.45 1.22
N THR A 72 -0.82 0.16 2.37
CA THR A 72 0.39 -0.07 3.18
C THR A 72 0.04 -1.02 4.31
N ASP A 73 -0.39 -2.24 3.98
CA ASP A 73 -0.58 -3.21 5.05
C ASP A 73 0.79 -3.61 5.61
N SER A 74 1.04 -3.16 6.83
CA SER A 74 2.15 -3.51 7.69
C SER A 74 2.26 -4.99 8.03
N SER A 75 1.33 -5.83 7.59
CA SER A 75 1.39 -7.27 7.83
C SER A 75 2.43 -7.93 6.94
N ASP A 76 3.70 -7.69 7.27
CA ASP A 76 4.74 -8.63 6.88
C ASP A 76 4.98 -8.80 5.34
N PRO A 77 4.58 -7.91 4.40
CA PRO A 77 4.66 -8.24 2.98
C PRO A 77 6.06 -7.90 2.45
N VAL A 78 7.10 -8.44 3.07
CA VAL A 78 8.47 -8.32 2.56
C VAL A 78 8.78 -9.60 1.80
N VAL A 79 9.18 -9.42 0.54
CA VAL A 79 9.49 -10.52 -0.37
C VAL A 79 10.55 -11.51 0.16
N TRP A 80 11.32 -11.12 1.17
CA TRP A 80 12.36 -11.95 1.80
C TRP A 80 11.83 -13.15 2.58
N TYR A 81 10.64 -13.06 3.17
CA TYR A 81 10.13 -14.16 4.01
C TYR A 81 8.64 -14.46 3.84
N SER A 82 7.87 -13.57 3.21
CA SER A 82 6.42 -13.71 3.02
C SER A 82 5.98 -13.46 1.56
N LEU A 83 6.75 -13.99 0.60
CA LEU A 83 6.52 -13.79 -0.83
C LEU A 83 5.15 -14.27 -1.32
N ASP A 84 4.65 -15.38 -0.79
CA ASP A 84 3.32 -15.90 -1.13
C ASP A 84 2.20 -14.96 -0.65
N CYS A 85 2.37 -14.37 0.54
CA CYS A 85 1.45 -13.37 1.09
C CYS A 85 1.41 -12.12 0.20
N VAL A 86 2.59 -11.61 -0.18
CA VAL A 86 2.72 -10.50 -1.14
C VAL A 86 2.00 -10.83 -2.45
N GLY A 87 2.24 -12.03 -2.99
CA GLY A 87 1.63 -12.49 -4.24
C GLY A 87 0.10 -12.54 -4.16
N ASN A 88 -0.45 -13.09 -3.08
CA ASN A 88 -1.90 -13.17 -2.87
C ASN A 88 -2.54 -11.79 -2.71
N THR A 89 -1.92 -10.90 -1.94
CA THR A 89 -2.40 -9.52 -1.76
C THR A 89 -2.39 -8.75 -3.09
N LEU A 90 -1.30 -8.87 -3.85
CA LEU A 90 -1.19 -8.24 -5.17
C LEU A 90 -2.22 -8.82 -6.15
N GLN A 91 -2.48 -10.13 -6.11
CA GLN A 91 -3.51 -10.79 -6.91
C GLN A 91 -4.92 -10.30 -6.54
N HIS A 92 -5.23 -10.15 -5.26
CA HIS A 92 -6.52 -9.59 -4.83
C HIS A 92 -6.69 -8.16 -5.30
N CYS A 93 -5.65 -7.32 -5.17
CA CYS A 93 -5.67 -5.97 -5.71
C CYS A 93 -5.90 -5.98 -7.23
N ALA A 94 -5.23 -6.88 -7.97
CA ALA A 94 -5.38 -7.00 -9.42
C ALA A 94 -6.78 -7.46 -9.86
N SER A 95 -7.56 -8.07 -8.97
CA SER A 95 -8.95 -8.45 -9.25
C SER A 95 -9.92 -7.26 -9.24
N VAL A 96 -9.50 -6.12 -8.69
CA VAL A 96 -10.30 -4.91 -8.55
C VAL A 96 -9.73 -3.76 -9.37
N PHE A 97 -8.41 -3.53 -9.27
CA PHE A 97 -7.75 -2.40 -9.92
C PHE A 97 -7.15 -2.80 -11.28
N PRO A 98 -7.39 -2.02 -12.35
CA PRO A 98 -6.75 -2.23 -13.64
C PRO A 98 -5.23 -2.03 -13.62
N ARG A 99 -4.70 -1.28 -12.65
CA ARG A 99 -3.25 -1.08 -12.46
C ARG A 99 -2.89 -1.46 -11.04
N VAL A 100 -1.90 -2.34 -10.89
CA VAL A 100 -1.33 -2.70 -9.59
C VAL A 100 0.19 -2.71 -9.63
N ALA A 101 0.80 -2.40 -8.51
CA ALA A 101 2.24 -2.49 -8.35
C ALA A 101 2.61 -2.93 -6.93
N TYR A 102 3.81 -3.48 -6.78
CA TYR A 102 4.43 -3.70 -5.50
C TYR A 102 5.75 -2.94 -5.46
N GLY A 103 5.93 -2.13 -4.42
CA GLY A 103 7.19 -1.45 -4.12
C GLY A 103 7.70 -1.86 -2.75
N ALA A 104 8.99 -1.68 -2.50
CA ALA A 104 9.59 -1.92 -1.19
C ALA A 104 10.60 -0.83 -0.84
N THR A 105 10.79 -0.61 0.45
CA THR A 105 11.74 0.36 0.99
C THR A 105 12.50 -0.20 2.19
N CYS A 106 13.64 0.41 2.52
CA CYS A 106 14.46 0.01 3.65
C CYS A 106 14.08 0.77 4.91
N VAL A 107 13.69 0.03 5.95
CA VAL A 107 13.45 0.56 7.29
C VAL A 107 14.12 -0.40 8.29
N PRO A 108 15.30 -0.04 8.86
CA PRO A 108 16.12 -0.97 9.63
C PRO A 108 15.42 -1.63 10.83
N THR A 109 14.39 -0.98 11.37
CA THR A 109 13.64 -1.48 12.54
C THR A 109 12.50 -2.42 12.18
N TYR A 110 12.16 -2.56 10.89
CA TYR A 110 11.20 -3.57 10.44
C TYR A 110 11.88 -4.94 10.30
N PRO A 111 11.14 -6.05 10.42
CA PRO A 111 11.65 -7.38 10.11
C PRO A 111 12.35 -7.41 8.75
N SER A 112 13.50 -8.08 8.68
CA SER A 112 14.36 -8.11 7.48
C SER A 112 14.86 -6.73 6.98
N GLY A 113 14.69 -5.66 7.77
CA GLY A 113 15.17 -4.31 7.47
C GLY A 113 14.43 -3.61 6.33
N GLN A 114 13.26 -4.10 5.93
CA GLN A 114 12.47 -3.60 4.81
C GLN A 114 10.98 -3.63 5.11
N ILE A 115 10.20 -2.86 4.34
CA ILE A 115 8.74 -2.93 4.29
C ILE A 115 8.28 -2.84 2.83
N GLY A 116 7.21 -3.58 2.48
CA GLY A 116 6.59 -3.56 1.17
C GLY A 116 5.30 -2.74 1.13
N PHE A 117 4.88 -2.34 -0.07
CA PHE A 117 3.65 -1.59 -0.34
C PHE A 117 2.94 -2.23 -1.53
N VAL A 118 1.62 -2.43 -1.42
CA VAL A 118 0.78 -2.84 -2.56
C VAL A 118 -0.05 -1.65 -3.00
N LEU A 119 0.09 -1.28 -4.27
CA LEU A 119 -0.59 -0.13 -4.84
C LEU A 119 -1.61 -0.60 -5.86
N GLY A 120 -2.78 0.05 -5.90
CA GLY A 120 -3.86 -0.19 -6.84
C GLY A 120 -4.45 1.12 -7.35
N SER A 121 -4.74 1.22 -8.64
CA SER A 121 -5.36 2.41 -9.23
C SER A 121 -6.51 2.02 -10.14
N LEU A 122 -7.62 2.75 -10.03
CA LEU A 122 -8.75 2.66 -10.97
C LEU A 122 -8.45 3.34 -12.31
N ASN A 123 -7.43 4.22 -12.36
CA ASN A 123 -6.98 4.85 -13.58
C ASN A 123 -6.05 3.90 -14.37
N LYS A 124 -6.48 3.53 -15.58
CA LYS A 124 -5.75 2.60 -16.48
C LYS A 124 -4.42 3.16 -16.97
N ASP A 125 -4.25 4.48 -16.95
CA ASP A 125 -3.04 5.14 -17.40
C ASP A 125 -2.00 5.30 -16.28
N THR A 126 -2.33 4.90 -15.06
CA THR A 126 -1.42 5.00 -13.91
C THR A 126 -0.20 4.11 -14.09
N ASN A 127 0.97 4.74 -13.99
CA ASN A 127 2.26 4.09 -13.89
C ASN A 127 2.90 4.43 -12.53
N PHE A 128 2.78 3.51 -11.58
CA PHE A 128 3.32 3.69 -10.24
C PHE A 128 4.85 3.80 -10.19
N GLU A 129 5.59 3.30 -11.20
CA GLU A 129 7.05 3.36 -11.20
C GLU A 129 7.58 4.76 -11.54
N LYS A 130 6.75 5.60 -12.17
CA LYS A 130 7.13 6.92 -12.67
C LYS A 130 6.28 7.99 -12.01
N PRO A 131 6.82 8.75 -11.04
CA PRO A 131 6.04 9.76 -10.35
C PRO A 131 5.64 10.87 -11.34
N VAL A 132 4.34 11.12 -11.47
CA VAL A 132 3.79 12.18 -12.32
C VAL A 132 4.13 13.58 -11.80
N ARG A 133 4.35 13.70 -10.48
CA ARG A 133 4.81 14.92 -9.82
C ARG A 133 6.26 14.73 -9.36
N ILE A 134 7.14 15.58 -9.86
CA ILE A 134 8.55 15.62 -9.47
C ILE A 134 8.77 16.90 -8.67
N PHE A 135 9.21 16.74 -7.42
CA PHE A 135 9.57 17.87 -6.56
C PHE A 135 10.94 18.43 -6.95
N SER A 136 11.07 19.75 -6.94
CA SER A 136 12.35 20.45 -6.99
C SER A 136 13.13 20.27 -5.68
N GLU A 137 14.45 20.50 -5.71
CA GLU A 137 15.28 20.43 -4.50
C GLU A 137 14.77 21.37 -3.40
N ALA A 138 14.35 22.59 -3.78
CA ALA A 138 13.78 23.55 -2.85
C ALA A 138 12.48 23.05 -2.19
N GLU A 139 11.63 22.33 -2.94
CA GLU A 139 10.42 21.70 -2.37
C GLU A 139 10.78 20.55 -1.42
N LEU A 140 11.75 19.70 -1.77
CA LEU A 140 12.22 18.60 -0.91
C LEU A 140 12.77 19.15 0.43
N GLU A 141 13.58 20.21 0.37
CA GLU A 141 14.11 20.92 1.54
C GLU A 141 12.99 21.57 2.37
N GLN A 142 12.06 22.28 1.72
CA GLN A 142 10.93 22.92 2.38
C GLN A 142 10.03 21.89 3.10
N MET A 143 9.80 20.73 2.49
CA MET A 143 9.06 19.62 3.06
C MET A 143 9.86 18.83 4.10
N LYS A 144 11.16 19.12 4.25
CA LYS A 144 12.09 18.43 5.16
C LYS A 144 12.13 16.92 4.92
N LEU A 145 12.03 16.51 3.66
CA LEU A 145 12.08 15.10 3.29
C LEU A 145 13.49 14.55 3.53
N ARG A 146 13.56 13.38 4.18
CA ARG A 146 14.82 12.71 4.54
C ARG A 146 15.10 11.44 3.74
N TYR A 147 14.09 10.94 3.03
CA TYR A 147 14.14 9.64 2.37
C TYR A 147 13.60 9.70 0.94
N TYR A 148 12.40 10.25 0.76
CA TYR A 148 11.77 10.29 -0.55
C TYR A 148 12.50 11.23 -1.51
N SER A 149 12.83 10.72 -2.69
CA SER A 149 13.21 11.46 -3.90
C SER A 149 12.59 10.75 -5.11
N LYS A 150 12.66 11.36 -6.30
CA LYS A 150 12.21 10.71 -7.56
C LYS A 150 12.96 9.40 -7.84
N GLU A 151 14.27 9.40 -7.57
CA GLU A 151 15.16 8.26 -7.79
C GLU A 151 14.84 7.14 -6.80
N VAL A 152 14.59 7.48 -5.53
CA VAL A 152 14.17 6.53 -4.50
C VAL A 152 12.79 5.95 -4.83
N HIS A 153 11.83 6.78 -5.26
CA HIS A 153 10.51 6.33 -5.73
C HIS A 153 10.65 5.29 -6.84
N THR A 154 11.41 5.61 -7.90
CA THR A 154 11.61 4.70 -9.04
C THR A 154 12.29 3.40 -8.61
N SER A 155 13.27 3.49 -7.71
CA SER A 155 14.04 2.35 -7.21
C SER A 155 13.22 1.43 -6.32
N ALA A 156 12.20 1.93 -5.63
CA ALA A 156 11.33 1.12 -4.77
C ALA A 156 10.63 -0.02 -5.54
N PHE A 157 10.43 0.13 -6.84
CA PHE A 157 9.82 -0.90 -7.70
C PHE A 157 10.84 -1.86 -8.32
N GLN A 158 12.14 -1.64 -8.11
CA GLN A 158 13.21 -2.49 -8.61
C GLN A 158 13.49 -3.64 -7.64
N LEU A 159 12.71 -4.71 -7.78
CA LEU A 159 12.77 -5.87 -6.87
C LEU A 159 13.94 -6.81 -7.19
N PRO A 160 14.46 -7.56 -6.19
CA PRO A 160 15.35 -8.69 -6.43
C PRO A 160 14.77 -9.67 -7.45
N LEU A 161 15.65 -10.33 -8.22
CA LEU A 161 15.25 -11.18 -9.35
C LEU A 161 14.23 -12.26 -8.96
N PHE A 162 14.41 -12.91 -7.80
CA PHE A 162 13.52 -13.97 -7.34
C PHE A 162 12.09 -13.44 -7.09
N ALA A 163 11.98 -12.28 -6.44
CA ALA A 163 10.71 -11.64 -6.12
C ALA A 163 10.01 -11.18 -7.40
N ARG A 164 10.76 -10.52 -8.30
CA ARG A 164 10.25 -10.09 -9.60
C ARG A 164 9.70 -11.28 -10.40
N ASN A 165 10.41 -12.40 -10.42
CA ASN A 165 9.95 -13.60 -11.14
C ASN A 165 8.67 -14.17 -10.55
N ALA A 166 8.54 -14.21 -9.23
CA ALA A 166 7.36 -14.72 -8.55
C ALA A 166 6.12 -13.82 -8.73
N LEU A 167 6.32 -12.49 -8.75
CA LEU A 167 5.24 -11.51 -8.83
C LEU A 167 4.85 -11.13 -10.27
N LYS A 168 5.67 -11.46 -11.28
CA LYS A 168 5.45 -11.11 -12.70
C LYS A 168 4.08 -11.48 -13.24
N LYS A 169 3.47 -12.55 -12.74
CA LYS A 169 2.13 -13.01 -13.16
C LYS A 169 0.98 -12.10 -12.71
N PHE A 170 1.24 -11.18 -11.77
CA PHE A 170 0.24 -10.29 -11.19
C PHE A 170 0.45 -8.81 -11.55
N SER A 171 1.64 -8.47 -12.03
CA SER A 171 1.96 -7.11 -12.47
C SER A 171 1.41 -6.87 -13.89
N SER A 172 0.54 -5.88 -14.03
CA SER A 172 -0.03 -5.40 -15.30
C SER A 172 0.54 -4.05 -15.68
#